data_AF-A0A8H7C2Y0-F1
#
_entry.id   AF-A0A8H7C2Y0-F1
#
_cell.length_a   1.000
_cell.length_b   1.000
_cell.length_c   1.000
_cell.angle_alpha   90.00
_cell.angle_beta   90.00
_cell.angle_gamma   90.00
#
_symmetry.space_group_name_H-M   'P 1'
#
loop_
_entity.id
_entity.type
_entity.pdbx_description
1 polymer ?
#
loop_
_entity_poly.entity_id
_entity_poly.type
_entity_poly.pdbx_seq_one_letter_code
_entity_poly.pdbx_strand_id
1 'polypeptide(L)'
;MVGMFFAGNAVSELWAGIVDISPCIPPSSSLLDLNHLQVNFTRSAAVGRLDKSLSPVLTLRKLRAHTFTLSDCMFIFHALLATLWFTLMQHPGFPIKLLIPIIWIVALLIPFTSQFFVPATPVFNYLLSFYSARFVPQSWRPGISVALLPTLEYVLYGANISDILTRWTHPVLDIIAWFPYGVGHFVFPFVVAIFLWLFRPKEVLHFWV
;
A
#
# COMPACT_ATOMS: atom_id res chain seq x y z
N MET A 1 -40.37 34.98 -5.85
CA MET A 1 -41.31 34.43 -4.85
C MET A 1 -40.60 33.25 -4.17
N VAL A 2 -40.12 33.45 -2.93
CA VAL A 2 -39.73 32.46 -1.87
C VAL A 2 -38.77 31.33 -2.30
N GLY A 3 -37.54 31.11 -1.78
CA GLY A 3 -36.91 31.18 -0.45
C GLY A 3 -36.13 29.86 -0.24
N MET A 4 -34.79 29.87 -0.06
CA MET A 4 -34.03 29.41 1.15
C MET A 4 -34.26 27.92 1.55
N PHE A 5 -33.29 27.02 1.85
CA PHE A 5 -32.01 27.15 2.57
C PHE A 5 -31.23 25.78 2.64
N PHE A 6 -29.89 25.87 2.81
CA PHE A 6 -28.90 24.95 3.45
C PHE A 6 -28.54 23.54 2.92
N ALA A 7 -27.28 23.39 2.47
CA ALA A 7 -26.29 22.43 3.01
C ALA A 7 -24.89 22.71 2.38
N GLY A 8 -24.28 23.85 2.71
CA GLY A 8 -23.04 24.35 2.09
C GLY A 8 -21.77 24.32 2.95
N ASN A 9 -21.77 23.72 4.15
CA ASN A 9 -20.69 23.93 5.13
C ASN A 9 -19.94 22.66 5.62
N ALA A 10 -20.24 21.45 5.13
CA ALA A 10 -19.60 20.25 5.68
C ALA A 10 -18.15 20.05 5.20
N VAL A 11 -17.80 20.54 4.00
CA VAL A 11 -16.47 20.30 3.40
C VAL A 11 -15.46 21.38 3.80
N SER A 12 -15.89 22.61 4.04
CA SER A 12 -15.02 23.70 4.48
C SER A 12 -14.62 23.58 5.96
N GLU A 13 -15.49 23.06 6.82
CA GLU A 13 -15.18 22.88 8.25
C GLU A 13 -14.19 21.73 8.52
N LEU A 14 -14.17 20.69 7.66
CA LEU A 14 -13.17 19.62 7.72
C LEU A 14 -11.75 20.09 7.39
N TRP A 15 -11.61 21.16 6.60
CA TRP A 15 -10.30 21.79 6.30
C TRP A 15 -9.87 22.82 7.34
N ALA A 16 -10.81 23.47 8.04
CA ALA A 16 -10.50 24.46 9.07
C ALA A 16 -9.95 23.82 10.37
N GLY A 17 -10.40 22.62 10.73
CA GLY A 17 -9.98 21.95 11.96
C GLY A 17 -8.56 21.36 11.97
N ILE A 18 -7.91 21.24 10.80
CA ILE A 18 -6.56 20.64 10.67
C ILE A 18 -5.44 21.71 10.75
N VAL A 19 -5.77 23.00 10.64
CA VAL A 19 -4.79 24.09 10.43
C VAL A 19 -4.58 24.98 11.66
N ASP A 20 -5.27 24.75 12.78
CA ASP A 20 -5.12 25.61 13.97
C ASP A 20 -4.04 25.13 14.97
N ILE A 21 -2.82 24.93 14.46
CA ILE A 21 -1.61 24.89 15.29
C ILE A 21 -0.66 25.97 14.77
N SER A 22 -1.05 27.23 14.92
CA SER A 22 -0.16 28.37 14.64
C SER A 22 0.57 28.80 15.92
N PRO A 23 1.91 28.59 16.04
CA PRO A 23 2.72 29.49 16.83
C PRO A 23 2.81 30.84 16.11
N CYS A 24 2.58 31.92 16.84
CA CYS A 24 2.69 33.30 16.38
C CYS A 24 4.10 33.56 15.81
N ILE A 25 4.25 33.79 14.50
CA ILE A 25 5.54 34.05 13.82
C ILE A 25 5.35 35.19 12.78
N PRO A 26 6.30 36.15 12.66
CA PRO A 26 6.12 37.44 12.00
C PRO A 26 6.10 37.37 10.46
N PRO A 27 5.64 38.43 9.76
CA PRO A 27 5.44 38.39 8.32
C PRO A 27 6.74 38.69 7.56
N SER A 28 6.96 37.99 6.43
CA SER A 28 7.86 38.29 5.29
C SER A 28 8.94 37.27 4.89
N SER A 29 8.83 35.98 5.21
CA SER A 29 9.57 34.95 4.46
C SER A 29 8.72 34.43 3.29
N SER A 30 9.35 34.33 2.12
CA SER A 30 8.71 33.82 0.90
C SER A 30 8.10 32.43 1.14
N LEU A 31 6.94 32.13 0.56
CA LEU A 31 6.26 30.83 0.71
C LEU A 31 7.17 29.62 0.39
N LEU A 32 8.20 29.81 -0.44
CA LEU A 32 9.23 28.80 -0.73
C LEU A 32 10.12 28.51 0.48
N ASP A 33 10.58 29.54 1.21
CA ASP A 33 11.40 29.37 2.41
C ASP A 33 10.64 28.67 3.54
N LEU A 34 9.35 28.98 3.70
CA LEU A 34 8.47 28.34 4.67
C LEU A 34 8.28 26.84 4.38
N ASN A 35 8.10 26.48 3.10
CA ASN A 35 8.01 25.08 2.68
C ASN A 35 9.31 24.32 2.91
N HIS A 36 10.47 24.92 2.61
CA HIS A 36 11.77 24.29 2.85
C HIS A 36 12.06 24.08 4.34
N LEU A 37 11.73 25.05 5.20
CA LEU A 37 11.90 24.93 6.65
C LEU A 37 10.95 23.88 7.25
N GLN A 38 9.68 23.82 6.80
CA GLN A 38 8.73 22.80 7.23
C GLN A 38 9.16 21.39 6.80
N VAL A 39 9.63 21.20 5.56
CA VAL A 39 10.10 19.90 5.06
C VAL A 39 11.36 19.42 5.80
N ASN A 40 12.31 20.32 6.08
CA ASN A 40 13.51 19.97 6.82
C ASN A 40 13.23 19.65 8.30
N PHE A 41 12.30 20.38 8.92
CA PHE A 41 11.87 20.11 10.30
C PHE A 41 11.12 18.78 10.42
N THR A 42 10.18 18.50 9.51
CA THR A 42 9.42 17.24 9.49
C THR A 42 10.32 16.02 9.26
N ARG A 43 11.33 16.12 8.39
CA ARG A 43 12.34 15.07 8.18
C ARG A 43 13.17 14.80 9.44
N SER A 44 13.66 15.85 10.09
CA SER A 44 14.49 15.74 11.31
C SER A 44 13.69 15.19 12.49
N ALA A 45 12.43 15.63 12.62
CA ALA A 45 11.50 15.08 13.60
C ALA A 45 11.13 13.62 13.30
N ALA A 46 10.97 13.22 12.03
CA ALA A 46 10.68 11.84 11.66
C ALA A 46 11.82 10.88 12.02
N VAL A 47 13.07 11.25 11.72
CA VAL A 47 14.26 10.45 12.08
C VAL A 47 14.49 10.44 13.61
N GLY A 48 14.17 11.55 14.29
CA GLY A 48 14.25 11.65 15.74
C GLY A 48 13.28 10.70 16.47
N ARG A 49 12.06 10.52 15.94
CA ARG A 49 11.00 9.66 16.52
C ARG A 49 11.19 8.17 16.28
N LEU A 50 12.13 7.77 15.44
CA LEU A 50 12.35 6.37 15.09
C LEU A 50 12.76 5.57 16.34
N ASP A 51 12.05 4.47 16.62
CA ASP A 51 12.44 3.53 17.67
C ASP A 51 13.72 2.82 17.21
N LYS A 52 14.83 3.04 17.92
CA LYS A 52 16.16 2.49 17.60
C LYS A 52 16.48 1.23 18.41
N SER A 53 15.53 0.75 19.21
CA SER A 53 15.76 -0.42 20.04
C SER A 53 15.81 -1.70 19.21
N LEU A 54 16.79 -2.54 19.51
CA LEU A 54 16.95 -3.87 18.92
C LEU A 54 16.47 -5.00 19.85
N SER A 55 15.97 -4.66 21.04
CA SER A 55 15.58 -5.67 22.02
C SER A 55 14.20 -6.26 21.71
N PRO A 56 14.11 -7.59 21.46
CA PRO A 56 12.84 -8.26 21.13
C PRO A 56 11.85 -8.29 22.30
N VAL A 57 12.36 -8.19 23.54
CA VAL A 57 11.55 -8.20 24.77
C VAL A 57 10.57 -7.04 24.81
N LEU A 58 10.93 -5.90 24.22
CA LEU A 58 10.06 -4.73 24.16
C LEU A 58 8.81 -4.99 23.32
N THR A 59 8.97 -5.64 22.16
CA THR A 59 7.85 -6.01 21.29
C THR A 59 6.94 -7.03 21.96
N LEU A 60 7.50 -8.04 22.63
CA LEU A 60 6.72 -9.03 23.37
C LEU A 60 5.94 -8.41 24.54
N ARG A 61 6.55 -7.45 25.25
CA ARG A 61 5.87 -6.72 26.32
C ARG A 61 4.73 -5.86 25.78
N LYS A 62 4.93 -5.17 24.66
CA LYS A 62 3.86 -4.42 23.96
C LYS A 62 2.72 -5.34 23.53
N LEU A 63 3.04 -6.47 22.91
CA LEU A 63 2.04 -7.46 22.47
C LEU A 63 1.24 -8.04 23.64
N ARG A 64 1.88 -8.30 24.79
CA ARG A 64 1.20 -8.82 25.99
C ARG A 64 0.29 -7.78 26.66
N ALA A 65 0.65 -6.50 26.57
CA ALA A 65 -0.15 -5.41 27.11
C ALA A 65 -1.31 -5.01 26.18
N HIS A 66 -1.31 -5.48 24.94
CA HIS A 66 -2.30 -5.09 23.93
C HIS A 66 -3.70 -5.62 24.24
N THR A 67 -4.69 -4.74 24.09
CA THR A 67 -6.11 -5.09 24.11
C THR A 67 -6.61 -5.40 22.71
N PHE A 68 -6.92 -6.66 22.43
CA PHE A 68 -7.38 -7.08 21.10
C PHE A 68 -8.68 -6.39 20.69
N THR A 69 -8.71 -5.86 19.47
CA THR A 69 -9.86 -5.21 18.84
C THR A 69 -10.22 -5.90 17.53
N LEU A 70 -11.41 -5.62 16.98
CA LEU A 70 -11.81 -6.17 15.68
C LEU A 70 -10.90 -5.75 14.51
N SER A 71 -10.21 -4.62 14.63
CA SER A 71 -9.23 -4.17 13.62
C SER A 71 -8.07 -5.18 13.48
N ASP A 72 -7.73 -5.88 14.56
CA ASP A 72 -6.64 -6.86 14.58
C ASP A 72 -6.94 -8.09 13.70
N CYS A 73 -8.21 -8.32 13.31
CA CYS A 73 -8.59 -9.33 12.32
C CYS A 73 -7.88 -9.14 10.98
N MET A 74 -7.46 -7.90 10.65
CA MET A 74 -6.65 -7.64 9.48
C MET A 74 -5.34 -8.46 9.50
N PHE A 75 -4.67 -8.58 10.64
CA PHE A 75 -3.43 -9.35 10.75
C PHE A 75 -3.68 -10.85 10.59
N ILE A 76 -4.80 -11.35 11.11
CA ILE A 76 -5.22 -12.74 10.93
C ILE A 76 -5.47 -13.02 9.44
N PHE A 77 -6.19 -12.14 8.75
CA PHE A 77 -6.42 -12.25 7.31
C PHE A 77 -5.12 -12.30 6.52
N HIS A 78 -4.16 -11.41 6.82
CA HIS A 78 -2.85 -11.43 6.16
C HIS A 78 -2.07 -12.71 6.47
N ALA A 79 -2.12 -13.22 7.71
CA ALA A 79 -1.47 -14.47 8.08
C ALA A 79 -2.05 -15.68 7.34
N LEU A 80 -3.38 -15.76 7.21
CA LEU A 80 -4.06 -16.81 6.45
C LEU A 80 -3.70 -16.75 4.96
N LEU A 81 -3.72 -15.55 4.38
CA LEU A 81 -3.40 -15.34 2.99
C LEU A 81 -1.92 -15.66 2.70
N ALA A 82 -1.00 -15.22 3.57
CA ALA A 82 0.41 -15.57 3.46
C ALA A 82 0.64 -17.09 3.58
N THR A 83 -0.06 -17.76 4.50
CA THR A 83 0.00 -19.21 4.65
C THR A 83 -0.47 -19.93 3.39
N LEU A 84 -1.58 -19.51 2.79
CA LEU A 84 -2.09 -20.04 1.52
C LEU A 84 -1.05 -19.91 0.40
N TRP A 85 -0.47 -18.73 0.20
CA TRP A 85 0.51 -18.53 -0.86
C TRP A 85 1.82 -19.27 -0.59
N PHE A 86 2.20 -19.42 0.68
CA PHE A 86 3.39 -20.15 1.08
C PHE A 86 3.25 -21.67 0.88
N THR A 87 2.06 -22.24 1.06
CA THR A 87 1.83 -23.68 0.81
C THR A 87 1.89 -24.00 -0.68
N LEU A 88 1.38 -23.10 -1.54
CA LEU A 88 1.48 -23.21 -3.00
C LEU A 88 2.91 -23.04 -3.53
N MET A 89 3.76 -22.33 -2.79
CA MET A 89 5.14 -22.07 -3.20
C MET A 89 5.98 -23.36 -3.26
N GLN A 90 6.44 -23.71 -4.47
CA GLN A 90 7.29 -24.88 -4.71
C GLN A 90 8.79 -24.58 -4.67
N HIS A 91 9.19 -23.39 -5.13
CA HIS A 91 10.58 -22.92 -5.11
C HIS A 91 10.69 -21.62 -4.30
N PRO A 92 11.69 -21.46 -3.41
CA PRO A 92 12.63 -22.47 -2.95
C PRO A 92 11.92 -23.67 -2.30
N GLY A 93 12.54 -24.85 -2.38
CA GLY A 93 11.99 -26.08 -1.79
C GLY A 93 12.13 -26.10 -0.27
N PHE A 94 11.52 -27.10 0.37
CA PHE A 94 11.81 -27.41 1.77
C PHE A 94 13.25 -27.95 1.91
N PRO A 95 14.02 -27.59 2.95
CA PRO A 95 13.68 -26.73 4.09
C PRO A 95 13.96 -25.24 3.86
N ILE A 96 14.63 -24.86 2.77
CA ILE A 96 15.12 -23.49 2.51
C ILE A 96 13.97 -22.48 2.55
N LYS A 97 12.77 -22.84 2.08
CA LYS A 97 11.61 -21.95 2.14
C LYS A 97 11.22 -21.49 3.54
N LEU A 98 11.56 -22.25 4.59
CA LEU A 98 11.27 -21.84 5.98
C LEU A 98 12.06 -20.59 6.40
N LEU A 99 13.15 -20.24 5.70
CA LEU A 99 13.86 -18.99 5.96
C LEU A 99 12.96 -17.77 5.77
N ILE A 100 11.99 -17.81 4.84
CA ILE A 100 11.08 -16.70 4.56
C ILE A 100 10.25 -16.34 5.80
N PRO A 101 9.43 -17.23 6.39
CA PRO A 101 8.67 -16.91 7.60
C PRO A 101 9.58 -16.66 8.82
N ILE A 102 10.74 -17.30 8.92
CA ILE A 102 11.69 -17.05 10.02
C ILE A 102 12.20 -15.60 9.98
N ILE A 103 12.69 -15.15 8.81
CA ILE A 103 13.16 -13.76 8.62
C ILE A 103 12.02 -12.78 8.87
N TRP A 104 10.81 -13.11 8.43
CA TRP A 104 9.62 -12.29 8.67
C TRP A 104 9.31 -12.13 10.16
N ILE A 105 9.30 -13.23 10.93
CA ILE A 105 9.07 -13.20 12.39
C ILE A 105 10.16 -12.38 13.08
N VAL A 106 11.43 -12.56 12.72
CA VAL A 106 12.55 -11.78 13.28
C VAL A 106 12.37 -10.29 12.98
N ALA A 107 11.99 -9.93 11.75
CA ALA A 107 11.74 -8.54 11.35
C ALA A 107 10.55 -7.91 12.10
N LEU A 108 9.53 -8.70 12.46
CA LEU A 108 8.43 -8.22 13.30
C LEU A 108 8.77 -8.14 14.79
N LEU A 109 9.71 -8.97 15.26
CA LEU A 109 10.09 -9.04 16.66
C LEU A 109 11.01 -7.88 17.07
N ILE A 110 11.88 -7.43 16.18
CA ILE A 110 12.81 -6.32 16.44
C ILE A 110 12.05 -4.98 16.29
N PRO A 111 11.95 -4.12 17.33
CA PRO A 111 11.20 -2.86 17.28
C PRO A 111 11.63 -1.92 16.15
N PHE A 112 12.95 -1.86 15.90
CA PHE A 112 13.52 -1.05 14.83
C PHE A 112 13.00 -1.44 13.45
N THR A 113 12.81 -2.73 13.16
CA THR A 113 12.32 -3.19 11.86
C THR A 113 10.80 -3.27 11.83
N SER A 114 10.15 -3.63 12.93
CA SER A 114 8.70 -3.86 12.98
C SER A 114 7.89 -2.61 12.64
N GLN A 115 8.39 -1.41 12.95
CA GLN A 115 7.75 -0.14 12.58
C GLN A 115 7.61 0.06 11.06
N PHE A 116 8.38 -0.67 10.25
CA PHE A 116 8.28 -0.69 8.78
C PHE A 116 7.58 -1.95 8.26
N PHE A 117 7.91 -3.12 8.82
CA PHE A 117 7.42 -4.39 8.31
C PHE A 117 5.94 -4.65 8.64
N VAL A 118 5.45 -4.19 9.80
CA VAL A 118 4.01 -4.27 10.16
C VAL A 118 3.13 -3.53 9.14
N PRO A 119 3.33 -2.23 8.86
CA PRO A 119 2.52 -1.52 7.86
C PRO A 119 2.79 -1.99 6.43
N ALA A 120 3.97 -2.53 6.14
CA ALA A 120 4.30 -3.06 4.81
C ALA A 120 3.73 -4.48 4.57
N THR A 121 3.14 -5.14 5.56
CA THR A 121 2.57 -6.50 5.44
C THR A 121 1.70 -6.70 4.18
N PRO A 122 0.79 -5.78 3.80
CA PRO A 122 -0.02 -5.95 2.60
C PRO A 122 0.83 -6.02 1.31
N VAL A 123 1.89 -5.22 1.22
CA VAL A 123 2.80 -5.18 0.05
C VAL A 123 3.56 -6.50 -0.05
N PHE A 124 4.11 -6.99 1.05
CA PHE A 124 4.82 -8.28 1.05
C PHE A 124 3.91 -9.45 0.74
N ASN A 125 2.66 -9.41 1.20
CA ASN A 125 1.68 -10.44 0.89
C ASN A 125 1.28 -10.42 -0.60
N TYR A 126 1.20 -9.23 -1.21
CA TYR A 126 1.05 -9.08 -2.65
C TYR A 126 2.25 -9.64 -3.43
N LEU A 127 3.48 -9.38 -2.99
CA LEU A 127 4.67 -9.95 -3.63
C LEU A 127 4.69 -11.48 -3.54
N LEU A 128 4.33 -12.02 -2.37
CA LEU A 128 4.22 -13.45 -2.16
C LEU A 128 3.12 -14.08 -3.04
N SER A 129 1.96 -13.43 -3.14
CA SER A 129 0.88 -13.91 -3.99
C SER A 129 1.25 -13.90 -5.47
N PHE A 130 1.85 -12.80 -5.94
CA PHE A 130 2.31 -12.66 -7.32
C PHE A 130 3.34 -13.74 -7.68
N TYR A 131 4.32 -13.95 -6.81
CA TYR A 131 5.33 -14.99 -6.99
C TYR A 131 4.74 -16.39 -6.96
N SER A 132 3.82 -16.66 -6.03
CA SER A 132 3.23 -17.99 -5.85
C SER A 132 2.16 -18.35 -6.88
N ALA A 133 1.55 -17.36 -7.55
CA ALA A 133 0.50 -17.57 -8.54
C ALA A 133 0.90 -18.54 -9.67
N ARG A 134 2.18 -18.58 -10.04
CA ARG A 134 2.70 -19.50 -11.07
C ARG A 134 2.59 -20.98 -10.69
N PHE A 135 2.56 -21.28 -9.39
CA PHE A 135 2.49 -22.65 -8.86
C PHE A 135 1.06 -23.15 -8.67
N VAL A 136 0.05 -22.31 -8.94
CA VAL A 136 -1.37 -22.72 -8.86
C VAL A 136 -1.63 -23.85 -9.85
N PRO A 137 -2.17 -25.02 -9.41
CA PRO A 137 -2.46 -26.14 -10.30
C PRO A 137 -3.43 -25.77 -11.43
N GLN A 138 -3.25 -26.37 -12.60
CA GLN A 138 -4.14 -26.13 -13.76
C GLN A 138 -5.60 -26.50 -13.46
N SER A 139 -5.85 -27.50 -12.63
CA SER A 139 -7.20 -27.92 -12.23
C SER A 139 -7.97 -26.86 -11.43
N TRP A 140 -7.27 -25.91 -10.80
CA TRP A 140 -7.89 -24.79 -10.08
C TRP A 140 -8.16 -23.58 -10.97
N ARG A 141 -7.56 -23.55 -12.17
CA ARG A 141 -7.69 -22.42 -13.08
C ARG A 141 -8.98 -22.59 -13.89
N PRO A 142 -9.78 -21.52 -14.05
CA PRO A 142 -10.94 -21.57 -14.93
C PRO A 142 -10.50 -21.86 -16.37
N GLY A 143 -11.34 -22.57 -17.12
CA GLY A 143 -11.08 -22.88 -18.53
C GLY A 143 -10.89 -21.60 -19.35
N ILE A 144 -9.87 -21.59 -20.22
CA ILE A 144 -9.60 -20.46 -21.10
C ILE A 144 -10.60 -20.50 -22.25
N SER A 145 -11.49 -19.50 -22.33
CA SER A 145 -12.41 -19.36 -23.44
C SER A 145 -11.91 -18.31 -24.41
N VAL A 146 -11.25 -18.76 -25.48
CA VAL A 146 -10.74 -17.91 -26.56
C VAL A 146 -11.84 -17.25 -27.39
N ALA A 147 -13.07 -17.78 -27.33
CA ALA A 147 -14.23 -17.23 -28.04
C ALA A 147 -15.00 -16.18 -27.24
N LEU A 148 -14.83 -16.14 -25.91
CA LEU A 148 -15.64 -15.30 -25.03
C LEU A 148 -15.36 -13.82 -25.26
N LEU A 149 -14.08 -13.45 -25.36
CA LEU A 149 -13.67 -12.06 -25.54
C LEU A 149 -14.13 -11.47 -26.89
N PRO A 150 -13.88 -12.11 -28.06
CA PRO A 150 -14.43 -11.64 -29.33
C PRO A 150 -15.96 -11.53 -29.34
N THR A 151 -16.65 -12.48 -28.69
CA THR A 151 -18.12 -12.50 -28.64
C THR A 151 -18.65 -11.35 -27.81
N LEU A 152 -18.05 -11.07 -26.64
CA LEU A 152 -18.42 -9.92 -25.82
C LEU A 152 -18.15 -8.59 -26.52
N GLU A 153 -17.02 -8.46 -27.21
CA GLU A 153 -16.71 -7.24 -27.96
C GLU A 153 -17.74 -6.98 -29.06
N TYR A 154 -18.14 -8.03 -29.79
CA TYR A 154 -19.16 -7.90 -30.81
C TYR A 154 -20.54 -7.53 -30.23
N VAL A 155 -20.92 -8.10 -29.08
CA VAL A 155 -22.19 -7.78 -28.41
C VAL A 155 -22.19 -6.36 -27.84
N LEU A 156 -21.09 -5.91 -27.23
CA LEU A 156 -21.00 -4.63 -26.53
C LEU A 156 -20.70 -3.45 -27.47
N TYR A 157 -19.82 -3.66 -28.46
CA TYR A 157 -19.30 -2.60 -29.33
C TYR A 157 -19.70 -2.76 -30.79
N GLY A 158 -20.40 -3.84 -31.17
CA GLY A 158 -20.83 -4.11 -32.54
C GLY A 158 -19.69 -4.53 -33.47
N ALA A 159 -18.47 -4.70 -32.95
CA ALA A 159 -17.27 -5.06 -33.71
C ALA A 159 -16.23 -5.74 -32.80
N ASN A 160 -15.28 -6.46 -33.42
CA ASN A 160 -14.12 -7.01 -32.72
C ASN A 160 -13.00 -5.97 -32.70
N ILE A 161 -12.91 -5.21 -31.61
CA ILE A 161 -11.97 -4.11 -31.46
C ILE A 161 -10.53 -4.65 -31.34
N SER A 162 -10.35 -5.81 -30.70
CA SER A 162 -9.05 -6.47 -30.58
C SER A 162 -8.43 -6.84 -31.94
N ASP A 163 -9.24 -7.32 -32.87
CA ASP A 163 -8.82 -7.66 -34.24
C ASP A 163 -8.50 -6.40 -35.08
N ILE A 164 -9.19 -5.29 -34.82
CA ILE A 164 -8.91 -4.01 -35.49
C ILE A 164 -7.59 -3.40 -34.99
N LEU A 165 -7.36 -3.40 -33.67
CA LEU A 165 -6.15 -2.87 -33.03
C LEU A 165 -4.89 -3.68 -33.38
N THR A 166 -5.02 -4.99 -33.58
CA THR A 166 -3.86 -5.84 -33.93
C THR A 166 -3.42 -5.71 -35.39
N ARG A 167 -4.28 -5.23 -36.30
CA ARG A 167 -3.91 -4.93 -37.69
C ARG A 167 -3.07 -3.66 -37.83
N TRP A 168 -3.21 -2.72 -36.90
CA TRP A 168 -2.54 -1.41 -36.97
C TRP A 168 -1.76 -1.15 -35.68
N THR A 169 -0.50 -1.56 -35.65
CA THR A 169 0.37 -1.37 -34.49
C THR A 169 1.12 -0.04 -34.57
N HIS A 170 1.18 0.67 -33.44
CA HIS A 170 1.88 1.94 -33.31
C HIS A 170 2.90 1.84 -32.17
N PRO A 171 4.19 1.60 -32.47
CA PRO A 171 5.18 1.26 -31.44
C PRO A 171 5.34 2.34 -30.36
N VAL A 172 5.13 3.61 -30.71
CA VAL A 172 5.15 4.72 -29.74
C VAL A 172 3.97 4.64 -28.77
N LEU A 173 2.76 4.36 -29.27
CA LEU A 173 1.58 4.20 -28.42
C LEU A 173 1.69 2.96 -27.55
N ASP A 174 2.29 1.89 -28.06
CA ASP A 174 2.54 0.67 -27.29
C ASP A 174 3.49 0.93 -26.10
N ILE A 175 4.55 1.74 -26.29
CA ILE A 175 5.45 2.13 -25.21
C ILE A 175 4.75 3.05 -24.20
N ILE A 176 3.97 4.03 -24.69
CA ILE A 176 3.21 4.95 -23.83
C ILE A 176 2.17 4.19 -23.02
N ALA A 177 1.53 3.15 -23.58
CA ALA A 177 0.60 2.28 -22.87
C ALA A 177 1.31 1.35 -21.88
N TRP A 178 2.49 0.82 -22.25
CA TRP A 178 3.27 -0.08 -21.42
C TRP A 178 3.86 0.60 -20.19
N PHE A 179 4.33 1.85 -20.28
CA PHE A 179 4.98 2.52 -19.15
C PHE A 179 4.10 2.65 -17.88
N PRO A 180 2.87 3.21 -17.94
CA PRO A 180 1.99 3.29 -16.78
C PRO A 180 1.49 1.91 -16.33
N TYR A 181 1.20 1.01 -17.28
CA TYR A 181 0.66 -0.32 -16.97
C TYR A 181 1.70 -1.28 -16.39
N GLY A 182 2.90 -1.31 -16.95
CA GLY A 182 4.01 -2.15 -16.49
C GLY A 182 4.73 -1.46 -15.34
N VAL A 183 5.61 -0.51 -15.65
CA VAL A 183 6.51 0.10 -14.67
C VAL A 183 5.72 0.84 -13.58
N GLY A 184 4.75 1.65 -13.97
CA GLY A 184 3.92 2.41 -13.03
C GLY A 184 3.21 1.49 -12.05
N HIS A 185 2.46 0.50 -12.53
CA HIS A 185 1.66 -0.39 -11.67
C HIS A 185 2.49 -1.12 -10.60
N PHE A 186 3.71 -1.57 -10.94
CA PHE A 186 4.54 -2.30 -9.98
C PHE A 186 5.33 -1.38 -9.03
N VAL A 187 5.70 -0.17 -9.46
CA VAL A 187 6.51 0.77 -8.67
C VAL A 187 5.62 1.66 -7.78
N PHE A 188 4.43 2.01 -8.24
CA PHE A 188 3.55 2.96 -7.57
C PHE A 188 3.19 2.60 -6.12
N PRO A 189 2.91 1.32 -5.76
CA PRO A 189 2.65 0.95 -4.36
C PRO A 189 3.81 1.29 -3.41
N PHE A 190 5.06 1.16 -3.86
CA PHE A 190 6.24 1.51 -3.07
C PHE A 190 6.39 3.02 -2.92
N VAL A 191 6.17 3.77 -4.00
CA VAL A 191 6.22 5.24 -3.98
C VAL A 191 5.16 5.77 -3.01
N VAL A 192 3.91 5.31 -3.15
CA VAL A 192 2.81 5.70 -2.25
C VAL A 192 3.12 5.32 -0.80
N ALA A 193 3.68 4.14 -0.54
CA ALA A 193 4.07 3.73 0.81
C ALA A 193 5.14 4.66 1.42
N ILE A 194 6.15 5.06 0.65
CA ILE A 194 7.19 6.01 1.08
C ILE A 194 6.60 7.39 1.35
N PHE A 195 5.74 7.89 0.45
CA PHE A 195 5.08 9.18 0.61
C PHE A 195 4.18 9.20 1.86
N LEU A 196 3.36 8.17 2.05
CA LEU A 196 2.54 8.02 3.25
C LEU A 196 3.40 7.93 4.50
N TRP A 197 4.54 7.24 4.46
CA TRP A 197 5.44 7.18 5.61
C TRP A 197 6.07 8.53 5.95
N LEU A 198 6.49 9.30 4.94
CA LEU A 198 7.18 10.58 5.13
C LEU A 198 6.24 11.72 5.57
N PHE A 199 5.04 11.80 4.98
CA PHE A 199 4.09 12.92 5.18
C PHE A 199 2.93 12.60 6.11
N ARG A 200 2.94 11.44 6.76
CA ARG A 200 1.89 11.02 7.69
C ARG A 200 1.79 11.94 8.92
N PRO A 201 0.57 12.40 9.29
CA PRO A 201 0.30 12.99 10.60
C PRO A 201 0.47 11.96 11.73
N LYS A 202 0.79 12.42 12.93
CA LYS A 202 1.16 11.54 14.06
C LYS A 202 0.01 10.59 14.44
N GLU A 203 -1.24 10.98 14.18
CA GLU A 203 -2.45 10.29 14.61
C GLU A 203 -2.93 9.16 13.67
N VAL A 204 -2.53 9.14 12.40
CA VAL A 204 -3.19 8.30 11.37
C VAL A 204 -2.81 6.80 11.43
N LEU A 205 -1.73 6.46 12.12
CA LEU A 205 -1.45 5.08 12.50
C LEU A 205 -1.29 5.07 14.02
N HIS A 206 -2.32 4.60 14.71
CA HIS A 206 -2.18 4.12 16.08
C HIS A 206 -1.15 2.99 16.06
N PHE A 207 0.13 3.32 16.29
CA PHE A 207 1.05 2.32 16.78
C PHE A 207 0.68 2.11 18.25
N TRP A 208 -0.09 1.07 18.50
CA TRP A 208 -0.19 0.31 19.75
C TRP A 208 0.07 1.16 21.02
N VAL A 209 -1.01 1.73 21.57
CA VAL A 209 -1.04 2.18 22.97
C VAL A 209 -1.14 0.96 23.87
#